data_AF-A0A1Y3BDR1-F1
#
_entry.id   AF-A0A1Y3BDR1-F1
#
_cell.length_a   1.000
_cell.length_b   1.000
_cell.length_c   1.000
_cell.angle_alpha   90.00
_cell.angle_beta   90.00
_cell.angle_gamma   90.00
#
_symmetry.space_group_name_H-M   'P 1'
#
loop_
_entity.id
_entity.type
_entity.pdbx_description
1 polymer ?
#
loop_
_entity_poly.entity_id
_entity_poly.type
_entity_poly.pdbx_seq_one_letter_code
_entity_poly.pdbx_strand_id
1 'polypeptide(L)'
;MKKGYVIYRRNQVTNVEHYPPRADFFRNYLNAKQLLDRTIVNHDQWEYLWKVARATSAAPTFFNQCEQYIDGGLVANNPTLDLLTEIESIKQADKIISVIIIIDNNSDEENFDIDIVVSIGTGEMPSSPFERLDIDSTWSMFSRINDLFKILKEQAAQSNGRVVERAKAWCSMVNVPFFRINPSLSEEIELNEVDNVKLLQMLWETVAYIHMNADQIHQLSIRLLQ
;
A
#
# COMPACT_ATOMS: atom_id res chain seq x y z
N MET A 1 19.02 24.10 15.22
CA MET A 1 19.43 22.95 14.39
C MET A 1 18.18 22.40 13.71
N LYS A 2 18.13 22.30 12.38
CA LYS A 2 17.01 21.62 11.70
C LYS A 2 17.13 20.13 12.02
N LYS A 3 16.13 19.54 12.68
CA LYS A 3 16.04 18.07 12.80
C LYS A 3 16.06 17.51 11.37
N GLY A 4 17.05 16.68 11.05
CA GLY A 4 17.06 15.95 9.79
C GLY A 4 15.99 14.86 9.84
N TYR A 5 15.16 14.75 8.81
CA TYR A 5 14.19 13.67 8.70
C TYR A 5 14.81 12.50 7.95
N VAL A 6 14.71 11.29 8.50
CA VAL A 6 15.07 10.05 7.80
C VAL A 6 13.82 9.53 7.10
N ILE A 7 13.94 9.23 5.80
CA ILE A 7 12.81 8.75 5.00
C ILE A 7 13.01 7.28 4.68
N TYR A 8 12.14 6.44 5.23
CA TYR A 8 12.03 5.04 4.90
C TYR A 8 11.05 4.84 3.73
N ARG A 9 11.46 4.05 2.73
CA ARG A 9 10.73 3.80 1.49
C ARG A 9 10.57 2.31 1.30
N ARG A 10 9.34 1.91 0.95
CA ARG A 10 8.96 0.54 0.65
C ARG A 10 8.06 0.51 -0.56
N ASN A 11 8.34 -0.36 -1.52
CA ASN A 11 7.48 -0.63 -2.67
C ASN A 11 7.13 -2.12 -2.70
N GLN A 12 5.91 -2.43 -3.12
CA GLN A 12 5.40 -3.79 -3.17
C GLN A 12 5.32 -4.28 -4.61
N VAL A 13 5.65 -5.55 -4.81
CA VAL A 13 5.47 -6.26 -6.07
C VAL A 13 4.92 -7.65 -5.82
N THR A 14 4.28 -8.20 -6.84
CA THR A 14 3.89 -9.60 -6.84
C THR A 14 4.96 -10.40 -7.60
N ASN A 15 5.67 -11.28 -6.89
CA ASN A 15 6.62 -12.20 -7.49
C ASN A 15 5.89 -13.46 -7.96
N VAL A 16 6.04 -13.76 -9.26
CA VAL A 16 5.39 -14.89 -9.95
C VAL A 16 6.36 -15.97 -10.41
N GLU A 17 7.62 -15.94 -9.95
CA GLU A 17 8.63 -16.96 -10.26
C GLU A 17 8.18 -18.35 -9.79
N HIS A 18 7.50 -18.40 -8.64
CA HIS A 18 7.06 -19.64 -8.00
C HIS A 18 5.58 -19.59 -7.62
N TYR A 19 4.91 -20.75 -7.66
CA TYR A 19 3.55 -20.89 -7.18
C TYR A 19 3.53 -21.39 -5.72
N PRO A 20 2.67 -20.84 -4.83
CA PRO A 20 1.79 -19.69 -5.06
C PRO A 20 2.58 -18.36 -5.17
N PRO A 21 2.10 -17.38 -5.97
CA PRO A 21 2.69 -16.05 -6.04
C PRO A 21 2.82 -15.41 -4.66
N ARG A 22 3.87 -14.60 -4.47
CA ARG A 22 4.17 -13.97 -3.18
C ARG A 22 4.30 -12.46 -3.32
N ALA A 23 3.94 -11.73 -2.27
CA ALA A 23 4.29 -10.33 -2.17
C ALA A 23 5.77 -10.22 -1.77
N ASP A 24 6.55 -9.61 -2.66
CA ASP A 24 7.91 -9.18 -2.36
C ASP A 24 7.92 -7.67 -2.17
N PHE A 25 8.89 -7.19 -1.39
CA PHE A 25 8.96 -5.78 -1.04
C PHE A 25 10.38 -5.25 -1.18
N PHE A 26 10.49 -4.19 -1.95
CA PHE A 26 11.70 -3.40 -2.08
C PHE A 26 11.73 -2.36 -0.95
N ARG A 27 12.72 -2.41 -0.05
CA ARG A 27 12.93 -1.44 1.07
C ARG A 27 14.31 -0.77 1.11
N ASN A 28 14.40 0.51 1.45
CA ASN A 28 15.71 1.14 1.76
C ASN A 28 16.20 0.92 3.21
N TYR A 29 15.65 -0.07 3.90
CA TYR A 29 15.97 -0.44 5.28
C TYR A 29 15.93 -1.96 5.47
N LEU A 30 16.47 -2.41 6.60
CA LEU A 30 16.54 -3.82 6.97
C LEU A 30 15.17 -4.36 7.40
N ASN A 31 14.83 -5.55 6.93
CA ASN A 31 13.67 -6.26 7.49
C ASN A 31 14.04 -6.99 8.79
N ALA A 32 13.02 -7.40 9.55
CA ALA A 32 13.17 -8.07 10.84
C ALA A 32 14.12 -9.29 10.80
N LYS A 33 14.05 -10.10 9.74
CA LYS A 33 14.91 -11.28 9.59
C LYS A 33 16.37 -10.87 9.38
N GLN A 34 16.64 -9.91 8.52
CA GLN A 34 18.00 -9.40 8.26
C GLN A 34 18.62 -8.75 9.49
N LEU A 35 17.80 -8.07 10.31
CA LEU A 35 18.21 -7.54 11.61
C LEU A 35 18.65 -8.67 12.54
N LEU A 36 17.81 -9.71 12.70
CA LEU A 36 18.09 -10.85 13.56
C LEU A 36 19.32 -11.66 13.11
N ASP A 37 19.45 -11.89 11.81
CA ASP A 37 20.55 -12.67 11.23
C ASP A 37 21.89 -11.89 11.23
N ARG A 38 21.89 -10.61 11.66
CA ARG A 38 23.04 -9.68 11.62
C ARG A 38 23.72 -9.61 10.25
N THR A 39 22.98 -9.89 9.19
CA THR A 39 23.51 -9.89 7.83
C THR A 39 23.86 -8.47 7.42
N ILE A 40 25.10 -8.26 6.99
CA ILE A 40 25.52 -7.04 6.32
C ILE A 40 24.70 -6.95 5.03
N VAL A 41 24.03 -5.82 4.82
CA VAL A 41 23.29 -5.55 3.58
C VAL A 41 24.28 -5.64 2.42
N ASN A 42 24.17 -6.69 1.61
CA ASN A 42 24.60 -6.56 0.23
C ASN A 42 23.60 -5.60 -0.42
N HIS A 43 23.98 -4.32 -0.50
CA HIS A 43 23.25 -3.28 -1.22
C HIS A 43 23.09 -3.61 -2.72
N ASP A 44 23.69 -4.70 -3.18
CA ASP A 44 23.71 -5.18 -4.58
C ASP A 44 22.37 -5.72 -5.09
N GLN A 45 21.33 -5.89 -4.26
CA GLN A 45 19.99 -6.23 -4.77
C GLN A 45 19.29 -5.05 -5.48
N TRP A 46 19.89 -3.86 -5.47
CA TRP A 46 19.29 -2.60 -5.88
C TRP A 46 19.96 -2.03 -7.11
N GLU A 47 19.88 -2.72 -8.23
CA GLU A 47 20.57 -2.20 -9.41
C GLU A 47 20.03 -0.82 -9.83
N TYR A 48 18.70 -0.59 -9.84
CA TYR A 48 18.15 0.74 -10.21
C TYR A 48 16.71 1.03 -9.70
N LEU A 49 16.45 2.27 -9.24
CA LEU A 49 15.12 2.74 -8.82
C LEU A 49 14.05 2.62 -9.91
N TRP A 50 14.42 2.85 -11.17
CA TRP A 50 13.47 2.76 -12.29
C TRP A 50 12.97 1.33 -12.52
N LYS A 51 13.80 0.30 -12.21
CA LYS A 51 13.37 -1.11 -12.29
C LYS A 51 12.28 -1.39 -11.26
N VAL A 52 12.48 -0.93 -10.02
CA VAL A 52 11.49 -1.04 -8.93
C VAL A 52 10.19 -0.34 -9.31
N ALA A 53 10.27 0.89 -9.82
CA ALA A 53 9.11 1.66 -10.26
C ALA A 53 8.34 0.95 -11.37
N ARG A 54 9.04 0.38 -12.37
CA ARG A 54 8.41 -0.39 -13.45
C ARG A 54 7.76 -1.68 -12.95
N ALA A 55 8.42 -2.39 -12.04
CA ALA A 55 7.93 -3.66 -11.50
C ALA A 55 6.66 -3.47 -10.67
N THR A 56 6.62 -2.45 -9.80
CA THR A 56 5.44 -2.17 -8.96
C THR A 56 4.23 -1.70 -9.75
N SER A 57 4.43 -1.05 -10.90
CA SER A 57 3.36 -0.56 -11.78
C SER A 57 3.01 -1.50 -12.94
N ALA A 58 3.54 -2.73 -12.97
CA ALA A 58 3.37 -3.66 -14.10
C ALA A 58 1.99 -4.34 -14.07
N ALA A 59 0.92 -3.53 -14.17
CA ALA A 59 -0.47 -3.97 -14.13
C ALA A 59 -0.76 -5.03 -15.21
N PRO A 60 -1.20 -6.24 -14.82
CA PRO A 60 -1.62 -7.26 -15.78
C PRO A 60 -2.73 -6.70 -16.66
N THR A 61 -2.67 -7.03 -17.95
CA THR A 61 -3.47 -6.50 -19.08
C THR A 61 -3.01 -5.16 -19.68
N PHE A 62 -2.19 -4.37 -18.97
CA PHE A 62 -1.67 -3.10 -19.50
C PHE A 62 -0.18 -3.18 -19.83
N PHE A 63 0.59 -3.85 -18.99
CA PHE A 63 2.03 -3.96 -19.11
C PHE A 63 2.49 -5.41 -19.05
N ASN A 64 3.59 -5.70 -19.74
CA ASN A 64 4.30 -6.96 -19.59
C ASN A 64 5.01 -6.99 -18.23
N GLN A 65 5.15 -8.20 -17.66
CA GLN A 65 5.90 -8.40 -16.43
C GLN A 65 7.33 -7.86 -16.53
N CYS A 66 7.86 -7.35 -15.43
CA CYS A 66 9.23 -6.88 -15.31
C CYS A 66 10.05 -7.96 -14.60
N GLU A 67 10.85 -8.72 -15.37
CA GLU A 67 11.56 -9.89 -14.87
C GLU A 67 10.55 -10.91 -14.29
N GLN A 68 10.66 -11.31 -13.02
CA GLN A 68 9.69 -12.15 -12.32
C GLN A 68 8.57 -11.39 -11.58
N TYR A 69 8.48 -10.06 -11.77
CA TYR A 69 7.59 -9.20 -11.00
C TYR A 69 6.43 -8.65 -11.84
N ILE A 70 5.25 -8.63 -11.23
CA ILE A 70 4.06 -7.93 -11.72
C ILE A 70 3.52 -6.98 -10.64
N ASP A 71 2.52 -6.18 -10.99
CA ASP A 71 1.92 -5.16 -10.12
C ASP A 71 1.65 -5.65 -8.69
N GLY A 72 2.02 -4.81 -7.72
CA GLY A 72 1.77 -5.09 -6.30
C GLY A 72 0.28 -5.11 -5.94
N GLY A 73 -0.55 -4.43 -6.74
CA GLY A 73 -1.99 -4.34 -6.58
C GLY A 73 -2.74 -5.66 -6.73
N LEU A 74 -2.14 -6.70 -7.30
CA LEU A 74 -2.75 -8.03 -7.32
C LEU A 74 -2.78 -8.72 -5.95
N VAL A 75 -1.81 -8.45 -5.10
CA VAL A 75 -1.70 -9.09 -3.77
C VAL A 75 -2.08 -8.12 -2.66
N ALA A 76 -1.63 -6.86 -2.73
CA ALA A 76 -2.15 -5.81 -1.87
C ALA A 76 -2.09 -4.44 -2.55
N ASN A 77 -3.25 -3.96 -3.00
CA ASN A 77 -3.39 -2.62 -3.59
C ASN A 77 -3.47 -1.49 -2.53
N ASN A 78 -3.53 -1.85 -1.24
CA ASN A 78 -3.37 -0.91 -0.14
C ASN A 78 -2.31 -1.43 0.83
N PRO A 79 -1.08 -0.89 0.78
CA PRO A 79 0.06 -1.44 1.51
C PRO A 79 0.03 -1.11 3.02
N THR A 80 -1.00 -0.42 3.51
CA THR A 80 -0.99 0.15 4.87
C THR A 80 -0.88 -0.93 5.94
N LEU A 81 -1.68 -2.00 5.85
CA LEU A 81 -1.66 -3.06 6.86
C LEU A 81 -0.38 -3.91 6.78
N ASP A 82 0.12 -4.15 5.56
CA ASP A 82 1.39 -4.85 5.36
C ASP A 82 2.57 -4.05 5.93
N LEU A 83 2.55 -2.73 5.75
CA LEU A 83 3.55 -1.83 6.32
C LEU A 83 3.49 -1.83 7.86
N LEU A 84 2.30 -1.77 8.46
CA LEU A 84 2.15 -1.83 9.91
C LEU A 84 2.65 -3.15 10.49
N THR A 85 2.33 -4.26 9.83
CA THR A 85 2.80 -5.61 10.21
C THR A 85 4.33 -5.68 10.16
N GLU A 86 4.93 -5.07 9.14
CA GLU A 86 6.39 -5.05 8.98
C GLU A 86 7.07 -4.17 10.02
N ILE A 87 6.54 -2.97 10.29
CA ILE A 87 7.06 -2.10 11.37
C ILE A 87 7.02 -2.83 12.70
N GLU A 88 5.92 -3.51 13.02
CA GLU A 88 5.81 -4.27 14.26
C GLU A 88 6.82 -5.43 14.31
N SER A 89 7.03 -6.12 13.18
CA SER A 89 8.05 -7.18 13.08
C SER A 89 9.46 -6.66 13.32
N ILE A 90 9.77 -5.46 12.79
CA ILE A 90 11.07 -4.80 12.99
C ILE A 90 11.22 -4.39 14.47
N LYS A 91 10.21 -3.77 15.07
CA LYS A 91 10.21 -3.43 16.51
C LYS A 91 10.49 -4.64 17.39
N GLN A 92 9.87 -5.78 17.09
CA GLN A 92 10.10 -7.01 17.83
C GLN A 92 11.52 -7.54 17.66
N ALA A 93 12.07 -7.50 16.43
CA ALA A 93 13.45 -7.86 16.17
C ALA A 93 14.43 -6.94 16.92
N ASP A 94 14.21 -5.63 16.88
CA ASP A 94 15.04 -4.64 17.57
C ASP A 94 14.97 -4.80 19.09
N LYS A 95 13.80 -5.12 19.66
CA LYS A 95 13.66 -5.48 21.08
C LYS A 95 14.45 -6.73 21.44
N ILE A 96 14.43 -7.76 20.59
CA ILE A 96 15.20 -8.98 20.82
C ILE A 96 16.71 -8.68 20.75
N ILE A 97 17.13 -7.88 19.77
CA ILE A 97 18.54 -7.51 19.58
C ILE A 97 19.01 -6.61 20.72
N SER A 98 18.25 -5.60 21.11
CA SER A 98 18.55 -4.72 22.24
C SER A 98 18.61 -5.51 23.54
N VAL A 99 17.71 -6.46 23.81
CA VAL A 99 17.84 -7.37 24.97
C VAL A 99 19.15 -8.17 24.93
N ILE A 100 19.54 -8.70 23.77
CA ILE A 100 20.82 -9.41 23.59
C ILE A 100 22.01 -8.45 23.79
N ILE A 101 21.94 -7.23 23.27
CA ILE A 101 23.00 -6.23 23.37
C ILE A 101 23.09 -5.65 24.78
N ILE A 102 21.99 -5.41 25.49
CA ILE A 102 21.96 -4.92 26.87
C ILE A 102 22.62 -5.92 27.83
N ILE A 103 22.49 -7.23 27.55
CA ILE A 103 23.25 -8.26 28.26
C ILE A 103 24.78 -8.07 28.05
N ASP A 104 25.19 -7.54 26.90
CA ASP A 104 26.60 -7.31 26.55
C ASP A 104 27.12 -5.89 26.85
N ASN A 105 26.31 -4.82 26.76
CA ASN A 105 26.63 -3.40 27.02
C ASN A 105 25.35 -2.53 27.14
N ASN A 106 25.29 -1.66 28.16
CA ASN A 106 24.23 -0.67 28.40
C ASN A 106 24.17 0.40 27.29
N SER A 107 23.35 0.19 26.26
CA SER A 107 23.00 1.22 25.26
C SER A 107 21.54 1.67 25.45
N ASP A 108 21.32 2.98 25.37
CA ASP A 108 19.98 3.59 25.46
C ASP A 108 19.12 3.18 24.24
N GLU A 109 17.90 2.70 24.52
CA GLU A 109 16.92 2.28 23.52
C GLU A 109 16.29 3.50 22.81
N GLU A 110 16.55 3.67 21.50
CA GLU A 110 15.69 4.49 20.66
C GLU A 110 14.43 3.70 20.28
N ASN A 111 13.35 3.91 21.02
CA ASN A 111 12.06 3.27 20.73
C ASN A 111 11.34 4.05 19.61
N PHE A 112 11.24 3.46 18.42
CA PHE A 112 10.57 4.06 17.27
C PHE A 112 9.06 3.78 17.32
N ASP A 113 8.26 4.65 17.94
CA ASP A 113 6.79 4.51 17.94
C ASP A 113 6.10 5.23 16.78
N ILE A 114 4.95 4.71 16.35
CA ILE A 114 4.18 5.29 15.23
C ILE A 114 3.27 6.37 15.81
N ASP A 115 3.50 7.63 15.48
CA ASP A 115 2.67 8.73 15.96
C ASP A 115 1.38 8.92 15.14
N ILE A 116 1.42 8.60 13.85
CA ILE A 116 0.32 8.83 12.92
C ILE A 116 0.44 7.93 11.68
N VAL A 117 -0.71 7.52 11.15
CA VAL A 117 -0.80 6.80 9.87
C VAL A 117 -1.66 7.60 8.90
N VAL A 118 -1.11 7.87 7.72
CA VAL A 118 -1.82 8.52 6.61
C VAL A 118 -1.87 7.57 5.43
N SER A 119 -3.07 7.19 5.03
CA SER A 119 -3.33 6.36 3.84
C SER A 119 -3.94 7.25 2.76
N ILE A 120 -3.28 7.33 1.61
CA ILE A 120 -3.74 8.14 0.47
C ILE A 120 -4.23 7.18 -0.62
N GLY A 121 -5.47 7.36 -1.06
CA GLY A 121 -6.05 6.61 -2.18
C GLY A 121 -5.99 7.39 -3.49
N THR A 122 -6.31 6.71 -4.57
CA THR A 122 -6.31 7.24 -5.95
C THR A 122 -7.69 7.69 -6.43
N GLY A 123 -8.64 7.86 -5.51
CA GLY A 123 -10.04 8.13 -5.80
C GLY A 123 -10.96 6.94 -5.48
N GLU A 124 -12.21 7.24 -5.15
CA GLU A 124 -13.29 6.27 -5.00
C GLU A 124 -14.28 6.44 -6.13
N MET A 125 -14.38 5.42 -6.99
CA MET A 125 -15.29 5.42 -8.13
C MET A 125 -16.75 5.36 -7.67
N PRO A 126 -17.70 5.94 -8.44
CA PRO A 126 -19.12 5.87 -8.11
C PRO A 126 -19.62 4.43 -8.19
N SER A 127 -20.46 4.02 -7.23
CA SER A 127 -21.06 2.69 -7.22
C SER A 127 -22.11 2.55 -8.31
N SER A 128 -21.89 1.65 -9.27
CA SER A 128 -22.92 1.24 -10.23
C SER A 128 -23.67 -0.01 -9.72
N PRO A 129 -25.00 -0.11 -9.92
CA PRO A 129 -25.75 -1.30 -9.55
C PRO A 129 -25.32 -2.48 -10.42
N PHE A 130 -24.90 -3.57 -9.77
CA PHE A 130 -24.47 -4.77 -10.47
C PHE A 130 -25.67 -5.64 -10.91
N GLU A 131 -25.62 -6.14 -12.14
CA GLU A 131 -26.65 -7.02 -12.70
C GLU A 131 -26.53 -8.42 -12.08
N ARG A 132 -27.66 -9.01 -11.65
CA ARG A 132 -27.65 -10.28 -10.90
C ARG A 132 -26.99 -11.42 -11.70
N LEU A 133 -26.14 -12.17 -11.00
CA LEU A 133 -25.53 -13.40 -11.52
C LEU A 133 -26.47 -14.61 -11.32
N ASP A 134 -27.52 -14.72 -12.14
CA ASP A 134 -28.31 -15.97 -12.22
C ASP A 134 -27.61 -17.01 -13.13
N ILE A 135 -27.29 -18.20 -12.60
CA ILE A 135 -26.52 -19.24 -13.29
C ILE A 135 -27.47 -20.29 -13.86
N ASP A 136 -28.04 -20.02 -15.04
CA ASP A 136 -29.06 -20.90 -15.63
C ASP A 136 -28.58 -21.67 -16.88
N SER A 137 -27.39 -21.41 -17.47
CA SER A 137 -26.90 -22.18 -18.63
C SER A 137 -25.37 -22.25 -18.82
N THR A 138 -24.92 -23.28 -19.56
CA THR A 138 -23.50 -23.54 -19.88
C THR A 138 -22.90 -22.55 -20.89
N TRP A 139 -23.67 -22.03 -21.84
CA TRP A 139 -23.16 -21.05 -22.83
C TRP A 139 -23.00 -19.66 -22.23
N SER A 140 -23.92 -19.26 -21.33
CA SER A 140 -23.77 -18.05 -20.52
C SER A 140 -22.59 -18.10 -19.54
N MET A 141 -22.02 -19.28 -19.29
CA MET A 141 -20.89 -19.46 -18.38
C MET A 141 -19.59 -18.91 -18.97
N PHE A 142 -19.34 -19.07 -20.27
CA PHE A 142 -18.11 -18.57 -20.90
C PHE A 142 -18.06 -17.04 -20.97
N SER A 143 -19.18 -16.39 -21.27
CA SER A 143 -19.26 -14.92 -21.23
C SER A 143 -19.14 -14.39 -19.80
N ARG A 144 -19.70 -15.10 -18.81
CA ARG A 144 -19.70 -14.68 -17.39
C ARG A 144 -18.45 -15.07 -16.61
N ILE A 145 -17.60 -15.95 -17.14
CA ILE A 145 -16.26 -16.19 -16.60
C ILE A 145 -15.44 -14.89 -16.64
N ASN A 146 -15.56 -14.09 -17.70
CA ASN A 146 -14.90 -12.78 -17.78
C ASN A 146 -15.43 -11.81 -16.72
N ASP A 147 -16.75 -11.81 -16.46
CA ASP A 147 -17.35 -10.98 -15.40
C ASP A 147 -16.88 -11.41 -14.01
N LEU A 148 -16.78 -12.72 -13.76
CA LEU A 148 -16.24 -13.26 -12.51
C LEU A 148 -14.75 -12.95 -12.35
N PHE A 149 -13.96 -13.03 -13.43
CA PHE A 149 -12.56 -12.60 -13.43
C PHE A 149 -12.43 -11.09 -13.18
N LYS A 150 -13.33 -10.27 -13.72
CA LYS A 150 -13.39 -8.83 -13.44
C LYS A 150 -13.68 -8.58 -11.95
N ILE A 151 -14.67 -9.25 -11.37
CA ILE A 151 -14.97 -9.19 -9.93
C ILE A 151 -13.78 -9.62 -9.10
N LEU A 152 -13.13 -10.74 -9.43
CA LEU A 152 -11.95 -11.21 -8.71
C LEU A 152 -10.79 -10.22 -8.83
N LYS A 153 -10.59 -9.59 -10.00
CA LYS A 153 -9.60 -8.54 -10.20
C LYS A 153 -9.91 -7.31 -9.36
N GLU A 154 -11.17 -6.87 -9.31
CA GLU A 154 -11.63 -5.74 -8.49
C GLU A 154 -11.49 -6.01 -6.99
N GLN A 155 -11.80 -7.23 -6.54
CA GLN A 155 -11.64 -7.64 -5.13
C GLN A 155 -10.18 -7.82 -4.74
N ALA A 156 -9.34 -8.40 -5.62
CA ALA A 156 -7.91 -8.55 -5.38
C ALA A 156 -7.20 -7.19 -5.37
N ALA A 157 -7.59 -6.30 -6.27
CA ALA A 157 -7.11 -4.93 -6.34
C ALA A 157 -7.89 -3.96 -5.43
N GLN A 158 -8.63 -4.47 -4.44
CA GLN A 158 -9.42 -3.63 -3.56
C GLN A 158 -8.49 -2.76 -2.67
N SER A 159 -8.43 -1.46 -2.96
CA SER A 159 -7.62 -0.49 -2.21
C SER A 159 -8.39 0.29 -1.15
N ASN A 160 -9.72 0.15 -1.12
CA ASN A 160 -10.65 0.82 -0.20
C ASN A 160 -11.57 -0.19 0.53
N GLY A 161 -12.48 0.26 1.39
CA GLY A 161 -13.42 -0.62 2.10
C GLY A 161 -12.76 -1.41 3.23
N ARG A 162 -12.92 -2.74 3.25
CA ARG A 162 -12.53 -3.60 4.40
C ARG A 162 -11.04 -3.53 4.72
N VAL A 163 -10.17 -3.36 3.73
CA VAL A 163 -8.71 -3.25 3.96
C VAL A 163 -8.37 -2.01 4.77
N VAL A 164 -9.02 -0.88 4.46
CA VAL A 164 -8.89 0.38 5.21
C VAL A 164 -9.50 0.25 6.60
N GLU A 165 -10.67 -0.38 6.74
CA GLU A 165 -11.30 -0.61 8.05
C GLU A 165 -10.40 -1.44 8.98
N ARG A 166 -9.78 -2.50 8.46
CA ARG A 166 -8.83 -3.33 9.23
C ARG A 166 -7.62 -2.52 9.69
N ALA A 167 -7.01 -1.75 8.78
CA ALA A 167 -5.87 -0.88 9.12
C ALA A 167 -6.27 0.17 10.17
N LYS A 168 -7.43 0.81 10.02
CA LYS A 168 -7.96 1.78 10.98
C LYS A 168 -8.23 1.16 12.35
N ALA A 169 -8.84 -0.03 12.39
CA ALA A 169 -9.10 -0.75 13.63
C ALA A 169 -7.81 -1.11 14.35
N TRP A 170 -6.80 -1.59 13.61
CA TRP A 170 -5.48 -1.89 14.16
C TRP A 170 -4.84 -0.63 14.76
N CYS A 171 -4.84 0.50 14.03
CA CYS A 171 -4.31 1.77 14.53
C CYS A 171 -5.05 2.22 15.81
N SER A 172 -6.38 2.04 15.85
CA SER A 172 -7.18 2.35 17.04
C SER A 172 -6.80 1.47 18.24
N MET A 173 -6.39 0.22 18.05
CA MET A 173 -5.96 -0.66 19.15
C MET A 173 -4.66 -0.17 19.80
N VAL A 174 -3.76 0.43 19.02
CA VAL A 174 -2.48 0.97 19.49
C VAL A 174 -2.52 2.47 19.78
N ASN A 175 -3.72 3.07 19.82
CA ASN A 175 -3.94 4.52 20.03
C ASN A 175 -3.23 5.43 19.00
N VAL A 176 -3.06 4.93 17.78
CA VAL A 176 -2.47 5.69 16.68
C VAL A 176 -3.59 6.32 15.82
N PRO A 177 -3.59 7.65 15.63
CA PRO A 177 -4.49 8.32 14.70
C PRO A 177 -4.31 7.82 13.27
N PHE A 178 -5.42 7.52 12.61
CA PHE A 178 -5.46 7.06 11.23
C PHE A 178 -6.24 8.03 10.34
N PHE A 179 -5.60 8.54 9.30
CA PHE A 179 -6.18 9.44 8.31
C PHE A 179 -6.25 8.73 6.95
N ARG A 180 -7.46 8.62 6.39
CA ARG A 180 -7.67 8.19 5.00
C ARG A 180 -8.03 9.41 4.17
N ILE A 181 -7.25 9.68 3.14
CA ILE A 181 -7.49 10.73 2.15
C ILE A 181 -7.84 10.02 0.85
N ASN A 182 -9.10 10.07 0.44
CA ASN A 182 -9.56 9.45 -0.79
C ASN A 182 -10.78 10.23 -1.33
N PRO A 183 -10.64 11.04 -2.38
CA PRO A 183 -11.76 11.80 -2.93
C PRO A 183 -12.75 10.88 -3.64
N SER A 184 -14.05 11.14 -3.49
CA SER A 184 -15.08 10.49 -4.30
C SER A 184 -15.12 11.13 -5.68
N LEU A 185 -15.10 10.29 -6.72
CA LEU A 185 -15.10 10.72 -8.11
C LEU A 185 -16.52 10.70 -8.70
N SER A 186 -16.80 11.61 -9.63
CA SER A 186 -18.14 11.66 -10.27
C SER A 186 -18.32 10.63 -11.39
N GLU A 187 -17.23 10.19 -11.99
CA GLU A 187 -17.22 9.26 -13.12
C GLU A 187 -16.23 8.10 -12.90
N GLU A 188 -16.43 7.00 -13.62
CA GLU A 188 -15.50 5.88 -13.65
C GLU A 188 -14.30 6.24 -14.54
N ILE A 189 -13.09 6.20 -13.97
CA ILE A 189 -11.84 6.54 -14.65
C ILE A 189 -11.02 5.27 -14.83
N GLU A 190 -10.75 4.91 -16.08
CA GLU A 190 -9.92 3.74 -16.40
C GLU A 190 -8.44 3.99 -16.04
N LEU A 191 -7.70 2.91 -15.75
CA LEU A 191 -6.28 3.00 -15.35
C LEU A 191 -5.40 3.65 -16.44
N ASN A 192 -5.77 3.49 -17.71
CA ASN A 192 -5.07 4.01 -18.88
C ASN A 192 -5.74 5.27 -19.47
N GLU A 193 -6.53 5.99 -18.67
CA GLU A 193 -7.17 7.24 -19.11
C GLU A 193 -6.12 8.30 -19.49
N VAL A 194 -6.32 8.93 -20.64
CA VAL A 194 -5.43 9.95 -21.20
C VAL A 194 -6.17 11.22 -21.59
N ASP A 195 -7.50 11.26 -21.48
CA ASP A 195 -8.29 12.45 -21.72
C ASP A 195 -8.06 13.50 -20.64
N ASN A 196 -7.45 14.60 -21.03
CA ASN A 196 -7.18 15.73 -20.14
C ASN A 196 -8.44 16.29 -19.49
N VAL A 197 -9.61 16.25 -20.15
CA VAL A 197 -10.85 16.79 -19.58
C VAL A 197 -11.25 16.00 -18.34
N LYS A 198 -11.23 14.67 -18.43
CA LYS A 198 -11.50 13.77 -17.30
C LYS A 198 -10.46 13.88 -16.20
N LEU A 199 -9.18 13.96 -16.57
CA LEU A 199 -8.09 14.13 -15.60
C LEU A 199 -8.19 15.48 -14.85
N LEU A 200 -8.56 16.55 -15.55
CA LEU A 200 -8.80 17.86 -14.93
C LEU A 200 -10.01 17.83 -14.00
N GLN A 201 -11.07 17.12 -14.38
CA GLN A 201 -12.23 16.91 -13.53
C GLN A 201 -11.87 16.16 -12.24
N MET A 202 -11.08 15.08 -12.34
CA MET A 202 -10.56 14.34 -11.19
C MET A 202 -9.71 15.23 -10.25
N LEU A 203 -8.86 16.09 -10.81
CA LEU A 203 -8.09 17.05 -10.02
C LEU A 203 -8.98 18.09 -9.32
N TRP A 204 -9.99 18.60 -10.03
CA TRP A 204 -10.95 19.56 -9.47
C TRP A 204 -11.74 18.94 -8.29
N GLU A 205 -12.21 17.71 -8.45
CA GLU A 205 -12.90 16.95 -7.39
C GLU A 205 -11.98 16.70 -6.19
N THR A 206 -10.71 16.42 -6.44
CA THR A 206 -9.71 16.28 -5.37
C THR A 206 -9.52 17.59 -4.60
N VAL A 207 -9.46 18.73 -5.30
CA VAL A 207 -9.37 20.06 -4.67
C VAL A 207 -10.64 20.36 -3.88
N ALA A 208 -11.82 20.08 -4.44
CA ALA A 208 -13.09 20.25 -3.73
C ALA A 208 -13.15 19.40 -2.46
N TYR A 209 -12.72 18.14 -2.54
CA TYR A 209 -12.62 17.24 -1.38
C TYR A 209 -11.69 17.80 -0.29
N ILE A 210 -10.53 18.33 -0.67
CA ILE A 210 -9.59 18.97 0.27
C ILE A 210 -10.25 20.16 0.97
N HIS A 211 -10.98 21.00 0.24
CA HIS A 211 -11.69 22.14 0.83
C HIS A 211 -12.82 21.70 1.78
N MET A 212 -13.59 20.66 1.41
CA MET A 212 -14.65 20.13 2.26
C MET A 212 -14.13 19.48 3.55
N ASN A 213 -12.90 18.95 3.51
CA ASN A 213 -12.24 18.28 4.65
C ASN A 213 -11.09 19.12 5.23
N ALA A 214 -11.14 20.45 5.08
CA ALA A 214 -10.07 21.35 5.49
C ALA A 214 -9.69 21.18 6.97
N ASP A 215 -10.67 20.97 7.85
CA ASP A 215 -10.44 20.75 9.27
C ASP A 215 -9.62 19.48 9.54
N GLN A 216 -9.92 18.38 8.84
CA GLN A 216 -9.18 17.12 8.98
C GLN A 216 -7.74 17.27 8.48
N ILE A 217 -7.54 17.97 7.36
CA ILE A 217 -6.21 18.24 6.80
C ILE A 217 -5.42 19.19 7.71
N HIS A 218 -6.09 20.17 8.31
CA HIS A 218 -5.47 21.07 9.26
C HIS A 218 -5.02 20.30 10.52
N GLN A 219 -5.86 19.44 11.09
CA GLN A 219 -5.49 18.57 12.20
C GLN A 219 -4.30 17.66 11.87
N LEU A 220 -4.26 17.10 10.66
CA LEU A 220 -3.13 16.32 10.17
C LEU A 220 -1.85 17.18 10.12
N SER A 221 -1.93 18.39 9.57
CA SER A 221 -0.78 19.29 9.45
C SER A 221 -0.18 19.66 10.81
N ILE A 222 -1.02 19.90 11.83
CA ILE A 222 -0.57 20.20 13.19
C ILE A 222 0.22 19.02 13.77
N ARG A 223 -0.29 17.79 13.60
CA ARG A 223 0.36 16.58 14.13
C ARG A 223 1.70 16.29 13.45
N LEU A 224 1.83 16.55 12.15
CA LEU A 224 3.09 16.33 11.41
C LEU A 224 4.19 17.35 11.74
N LEU A 225 3.83 18.49 12.33
CA LEU A 225 4.76 19.58 12.66
C LEU A 225 5.17 19.63 14.14
N GLN A 226 4.61 18.75 14.99
CA GLN A 226 5.03 18.58 16.40
C GLN A 226 6.40 17.91 16.49
#